data_AF-A0AA39MSV9-F1
#
_entry.id   AF-A0AA39MSV9-F1
#
_cell.length_a   1.000
_cell.length_b   1.000
_cell.length_c   1.000
_cell.angle_alpha   90.00
_cell.angle_beta   90.00
_cell.angle_gamma   90.00
#
_symmetry.space_group_name_H-M   'P 1'
#
loop_
_entity.id
_entity.type
_entity.pdbx_description
1 polymer ?
#
loop_
_entity_poly.entity_id
_entity_poly.type
_entity_poly.pdbx_seq_one_letter_code
_entity_poly.pdbx_strand_id
1 'polypeptide(L)'
;MKNIALSFGFLVALASSASAFTITFKNNCGYTVWPAVGKAPNGVPDTSVSFGTTLGPGASASFGVDDHALGIRAWGRTGCNSNGANCATGGCNGGLVCTGRWHYLRRDPLRVRIRKLWTVWRRQNLLGFEPLLSSSDGTSVTCTQSSCPDDQAYSYATDYAADRNSALGQTYTHTFCP
;
A
#
# COMPACT_ATOMS: atom_id res chain seq x y z
N MET A 1 12.61 64.47 -18.61
CA MET A 1 11.83 63.99 -17.46
C MET A 1 11.83 62.46 -17.47
N LYS A 2 12.39 61.88 -16.41
CA LYS A 2 12.33 60.50 -15.87
C LYS A 2 11.97 59.30 -16.78
N ASN A 3 12.99 58.45 -16.91
CA ASN A 3 13.04 57.02 -17.22
C ASN A 3 11.96 56.19 -16.50
N ILE A 4 11.38 55.19 -17.17
CA ILE A 4 10.94 53.93 -16.53
C ILE A 4 11.18 52.78 -17.52
N ALA A 5 12.26 52.02 -17.30
CA ALA A 5 12.48 50.74 -17.95
C ALA A 5 11.63 49.68 -17.22
N LEU A 6 10.71 49.04 -17.93
CA LEU A 6 9.89 47.94 -17.43
C LEU A 6 10.68 46.63 -17.55
N SER A 7 11.40 46.27 -16.49
CA SER A 7 12.04 44.97 -16.35
C SER A 7 10.97 43.90 -16.12
N PHE A 8 10.67 43.08 -17.12
CA PHE A 8 9.85 41.88 -16.98
C PHE A 8 10.64 40.80 -16.23
N GLY A 9 10.42 40.66 -14.92
CA GLY A 9 10.98 39.57 -14.13
C GLY A 9 10.33 38.24 -14.50
N PHE A 10 11.08 37.35 -15.15
CA PHE A 10 10.66 35.97 -15.41
C PHE A 10 10.73 35.17 -14.10
N LEU A 11 9.59 35.01 -13.42
CA LEU A 11 9.42 34.08 -12.31
C LEU A 11 9.48 32.65 -12.86
N VAL A 12 10.65 32.02 -12.77
CA VAL A 12 10.80 30.58 -12.99
C VAL A 12 10.10 29.87 -11.84
N ALA A 13 8.88 29.40 -12.05
CA ALA A 13 8.26 28.44 -11.16
C ALA A 13 9.05 27.13 -11.24
N LEU A 14 9.85 26.85 -10.21
CA LEU A 14 10.43 25.53 -9.99
C LEU A 14 9.25 24.57 -9.75
N ALA A 15 8.81 23.87 -10.80
CA ALA A 15 7.90 22.75 -10.66
C ALA A 15 8.67 21.65 -9.92
N SER A 16 8.52 21.60 -8.60
CA SER A 16 8.97 20.47 -7.78
C SER A 16 8.23 19.24 -8.29
N SER A 17 8.88 18.40 -9.09
CA SER A 17 8.37 17.07 -9.40
C SER A 17 8.40 16.27 -8.09
N ALA A 18 7.30 16.27 -7.34
CA ALA A 18 7.12 15.40 -6.20
C ALA A 18 7.16 13.96 -6.73
N SER A 19 8.26 13.25 -6.45
CA SER A 19 8.41 11.84 -6.78
C SER A 19 7.46 11.03 -5.89
N ALA A 20 6.58 10.25 -6.51
CA ALA A 20 5.56 9.45 -5.84
C ALA A 20 5.50 8.05 -6.45
N PHE A 21 5.33 7.03 -5.60
CA PHE A 21 5.00 5.69 -6.03
C PHE A 21 3.48 5.50 -6.02
N THR A 22 3.01 4.52 -6.79
CA THR A 22 1.57 4.22 -6.90
C THR A 22 1.29 2.85 -6.29
N ILE A 23 0.25 2.77 -5.46
CA ILE A 23 -0.31 1.51 -4.97
C ILE A 23 -1.60 1.24 -5.75
N THR A 24 -1.61 0.15 -6.51
CA THR A 24 -2.78 -0.31 -7.25
C THR A 24 -3.37 -1.53 -6.58
N PHE A 25 -4.69 -1.57 -6.46
CA PHE A 25 -5.43 -2.74 -6.02
C PHE A 25 -6.28 -3.24 -7.18
N LYS A 26 -6.23 -4.55 -7.43
CA LYS A 26 -7.01 -5.24 -8.45
C LYS A 26 -7.80 -6.37 -7.80
N ASN A 27 -9.12 -6.36 -7.95
CA ASN A 27 -9.98 -7.40 -7.44
C ASN A 27 -10.35 -8.40 -8.56
N ASN A 28 -9.67 -9.54 -8.62
CA ASN A 28 -10.08 -10.64 -9.52
C ASN A 28 -11.04 -11.63 -8.83
N CYS A 29 -11.36 -11.41 -7.55
CA CYS A 29 -12.27 -12.29 -6.82
C CYS A 29 -13.70 -12.13 -7.35
N GLY A 30 -14.51 -13.19 -7.20
CA GLY A 30 -15.96 -13.16 -7.47
C GLY A 30 -16.79 -12.40 -6.43
N TYR A 31 -16.15 -11.72 -5.48
CA TYR A 31 -16.78 -10.99 -4.37
C TYR A 31 -16.13 -9.63 -4.15
N THR A 32 -16.82 -8.75 -3.43
CA THR A 32 -16.34 -7.41 -3.07
C THR A 32 -15.20 -7.48 -2.03
N VAL A 33 -14.17 -6.68 -2.25
CA VAL A 33 -13.08 -6.46 -1.28
C VAL A 33 -12.99 -4.99 -0.91
N TRP A 34 -12.43 -4.69 0.26
CA TRP A 34 -12.24 -3.32 0.75
C TRP A 34 -10.76 -3.05 0.99
N PRO A 35 -9.98 -2.69 -0.03
CA PRO A 35 -8.57 -2.39 0.14
C PRO A 35 -8.38 -1.18 1.04
N ALA A 36 -7.26 -1.17 1.76
CA ALA A 36 -6.87 -0.07 2.62
C ALA A 36 -5.36 0.14 2.56
N VAL A 37 -4.97 1.39 2.75
CA VAL A 37 -3.59 1.82 2.91
C VAL A 37 -3.48 2.60 4.22
N GLY A 38 -2.42 2.36 4.97
CA GLY A 38 -2.15 3.08 6.21
C GLY A 38 -0.65 3.28 6.39
N LYS A 39 -0.29 4.35 7.08
CA LYS A 39 1.09 4.66 7.44
C LYS A 39 1.33 4.37 8.91
N ALA A 40 2.41 3.66 9.20
CA ALA A 40 2.82 3.33 10.55
C ALA A 40 4.36 3.25 10.68
N PRO A 41 5.08 4.38 10.56
CA PRO A 41 6.52 4.41 10.74
C PRO A 41 6.88 3.88 12.13
N ASN A 42 7.85 2.97 12.20
CA ASN A 42 8.25 2.29 13.45
C ASN A 42 7.10 1.60 14.20
N GLY A 43 6.00 1.26 13.50
CA GLY A 43 4.82 0.61 14.08
C GLY A 43 3.84 1.57 14.76
N VAL A 44 4.06 2.87 14.71
CA VAL A 44 3.16 3.89 15.30
C VAL A 44 2.23 4.43 14.21
N PRO A 45 0.89 4.27 14.32
CA PRO A 45 -0.05 4.76 13.31
C PRO A 45 0.07 6.27 13.08
N ASP A 46 0.02 6.66 11.82
CA ASP A 46 0.08 8.04 11.32
C ASP A 46 -0.98 8.18 10.22
N THR A 47 -1.87 9.16 10.36
CA THR A 47 -3.00 9.36 9.44
C THR A 47 -2.67 10.25 8.24
N SER A 48 -1.43 10.74 8.11
CA SER A 48 -1.00 11.54 6.95
C SER A 48 -1.04 10.80 5.62
N VAL A 49 -1.03 9.46 5.64
CA VAL A 49 -1.35 8.63 4.48
C VAL A 49 -2.35 7.57 4.94
N SER A 50 -3.61 7.74 4.55
CA SER A 50 -4.67 6.78 4.79
C SER A 50 -5.62 6.76 3.60
N PHE A 51 -5.78 5.58 3.01
CA PHE A 51 -6.71 5.36 1.91
C PHE A 51 -7.59 4.16 2.23
N GLY A 52 -8.78 4.17 1.65
CA GLY A 52 -9.73 3.09 1.79
C GLY A 52 -10.77 3.17 0.68
N THR A 53 -11.08 2.04 0.08
CA THR A 53 -12.08 1.97 -0.99
C THR A 53 -12.79 0.63 -0.99
N THR A 54 -13.83 0.53 -1.80
CA THR A 54 -14.60 -0.68 -2.06
C THR A 54 -14.38 -1.06 -3.51
N LEU A 55 -13.95 -2.30 -3.77
CA LEU A 55 -13.80 -2.84 -5.12
C LEU A 55 -14.76 -4.02 -5.32
N GLY A 56 -15.70 -3.85 -6.24
CA GLY A 56 -16.49 -4.97 -6.75
C GLY A 56 -15.64 -5.95 -7.57
N PRO A 57 -16.20 -7.09 -7.99
CA PRO A 57 -15.52 -8.04 -8.87
C PRO A 57 -14.99 -7.37 -10.16
N GLY A 58 -13.74 -7.63 -10.50
CA GLY A 58 -13.05 -7.06 -11.68
C GLY A 58 -12.62 -5.60 -11.53
N ALA A 59 -12.99 -4.92 -10.45
CA ALA A 59 -12.67 -3.51 -10.26
C ALA A 59 -11.23 -3.28 -9.82
N SER A 60 -10.71 -2.07 -10.06
CA SER A 60 -9.38 -1.65 -9.62
C SER A 60 -9.38 -0.21 -9.12
N ALA A 61 -8.45 0.14 -8.23
CA ALA A 61 -8.22 1.50 -7.77
C ALA A 61 -6.73 1.73 -7.50
N SER A 62 -6.28 2.97 -7.69
CA SER A 62 -4.88 3.35 -7.50
C SER A 62 -4.75 4.57 -6.59
N PHE A 63 -3.69 4.59 -5.78
CA PHE A 63 -3.39 5.67 -4.84
C PHE A 63 -1.94 6.07 -4.95
N GLY A 64 -1.68 7.37 -5.09
CA GLY A 64 -0.33 7.93 -5.06
C GLY A 64 0.16 8.14 -3.63
N VAL A 65 1.42 7.82 -3.39
CA VAL A 65 2.10 8.04 -2.12
C VAL A 65 3.46 8.67 -2.39
N ASP A 66 3.83 9.68 -1.60
CA ASP A 66 5.14 10.31 -1.67
C ASP A 66 6.28 9.29 -1.50
N ASP A 67 7.30 9.33 -2.36
CA ASP A 67 8.44 8.39 -2.36
C ASP A 67 9.35 8.50 -1.12
N HIS A 68 9.15 9.51 -0.27
CA HIS A 68 9.84 9.66 1.01
C HIS A 68 9.02 9.09 2.17
N ALA A 69 7.77 8.67 1.94
CA ALA A 69 6.92 8.09 2.98
C ALA A 69 7.46 6.73 3.44
N LEU A 70 7.61 6.57 4.75
CA LEU A 70 8.07 5.33 5.38
C LEU A 70 6.94 4.66 6.15
N GLY A 71 7.03 3.33 6.23
CA GLY A 71 6.08 2.51 6.98
C GLY A 71 4.69 2.43 6.36
N ILE A 72 4.61 2.56 5.04
CA ILE A 72 3.36 2.36 4.28
C ILE A 72 3.00 0.89 4.28
N ARG A 73 1.72 0.61 4.49
CA ARG A 73 1.14 -0.73 4.56
C ARG A 73 -0.12 -0.73 3.71
N ALA A 74 -0.26 -1.72 2.85
CA ALA A 74 -1.42 -1.92 1.99
C ALA A 74 -1.93 -3.34 2.18
N TRP A 75 -3.25 -3.51 2.32
CA TRP A 75 -3.87 -4.82 2.53
C TRP A 75 -5.32 -4.84 2.05
N GLY A 76 -5.85 -6.05 1.87
CA GLY A 76 -7.26 -6.27 1.56
C GLY A 76 -8.09 -6.55 2.82
N ARG A 77 -9.39 -6.27 2.75
CA ARG A 77 -10.39 -6.63 3.77
C ARG A 77 -11.58 -7.32 3.10
N THR A 78 -12.21 -8.28 3.78
CA THR A 78 -13.42 -8.97 3.27
C THR A 78 -14.52 -9.01 4.32
N GLY A 79 -15.76 -9.20 3.87
CA GLY A 79 -16.92 -9.34 4.73
C GLY A 79 -17.17 -8.11 5.60
N CYS A 80 -16.90 -6.92 5.06
CA CYS A 80 -17.19 -5.66 5.75
C CYS A 80 -18.67 -5.30 5.61
N ASN A 81 -19.18 -4.52 6.55
CA ASN A 81 -20.51 -3.92 6.44
C ASN A 81 -20.55 -2.78 5.40
N SER A 82 -21.72 -2.19 5.19
CA SER A 82 -21.95 -1.12 4.20
C SER A 82 -21.03 0.11 4.35
N ASN A 83 -20.53 0.37 5.55
CA ASN A 83 -19.65 1.49 5.84
C ASN A 83 -18.15 1.12 5.76
N GLY A 84 -17.81 -0.08 5.28
CA GLY A 84 -16.45 -0.60 5.23
C GLY A 84 -15.86 -0.96 6.61
N ALA A 85 -16.71 -1.09 7.64
CA ALA A 85 -16.33 -1.46 9.01
C ALA A 85 -16.68 -2.93 9.30
N ASN A 86 -16.32 -3.40 10.51
CA ASN A 86 -16.66 -4.74 11.01
C ASN A 86 -16.34 -5.87 10.02
N CYS A 87 -15.20 -5.77 9.35
CA CYS A 87 -14.75 -6.76 8.39
C CYS A 87 -14.41 -8.07 9.09
N ALA A 88 -14.80 -9.19 8.49
CA ALA A 88 -14.43 -10.52 8.94
C ALA A 88 -12.89 -10.68 9.00
N THR A 89 -12.18 -10.02 8.09
CA THR A 89 -10.72 -10.05 8.00
C THR A 89 -10.15 -8.68 7.66
N GLY A 90 -8.89 -8.45 8.07
CA GLY A 90 -8.17 -7.22 7.75
C GLY A 90 -8.76 -5.94 8.34
N GLY A 91 -9.73 -6.04 9.26
CA GLY A 91 -10.44 -4.90 9.82
C GLY A 91 -9.52 -3.85 10.48
N CYS A 92 -9.96 -2.61 10.43
CA CYS A 92 -9.32 -1.47 11.06
C CYS A 92 -10.38 -0.58 11.71
N ASN A 93 -9.97 0.28 12.65
CA ASN A 93 -10.82 1.36 13.13
C ASN A 93 -10.92 2.47 12.07
N GLY A 94 -12.09 3.11 11.95
CA GLY A 94 -12.33 4.23 11.01
C GLY A 94 -13.34 3.94 9.90
N GLY A 95 -13.78 2.68 9.74
CA GLY A 95 -14.68 2.29 8.67
C GLY A 95 -13.94 2.13 7.35
N LEU A 96 -14.45 2.72 6.26
CA LEU A 96 -13.85 2.58 4.94
C LEU A 96 -12.40 3.10 4.92
N VAL A 97 -12.16 4.30 5.45
CA VAL A 97 -10.82 4.88 5.59
C VAL A 97 -10.38 4.73 7.04
N CYS A 98 -9.27 4.05 7.23
CA CYS A 98 -8.84 3.68 8.55
C CYS A 98 -8.13 4.83 9.28
N THR A 99 -8.33 4.96 10.59
CA THR A 99 -7.83 6.09 11.38
C THR A 99 -6.76 5.70 12.40
N GLY A 100 -6.32 4.45 12.43
CA GLY A 100 -5.31 4.02 13.39
C GLY A 100 -5.20 2.51 13.51
N ARG A 101 -4.98 2.03 14.75
CA ARG A 101 -4.64 0.64 15.09
C ARG A 101 -5.42 -0.39 14.26
N TRP A 102 -4.67 -1.08 13.41
CA TRP A 102 -5.14 -2.12 12.49
C TRP A 102 -5.24 -3.43 13.27
N HIS A 103 -6.39 -4.11 13.24
CA HIS A 103 -6.70 -5.23 14.16
C HIS A 103 -5.86 -6.49 13.95
N TYR A 104 -4.97 -6.52 12.94
CA TYR A 104 -4.06 -7.64 12.68
C TYR A 104 -2.55 -7.30 12.72
N LEU A 105 -2.15 -6.07 13.04
CA LEU A 105 -0.74 -5.64 13.00
C LEU A 105 -0.14 -5.34 14.39
N ARG A 106 -0.62 -6.01 15.45
CA ARG A 106 -0.23 -5.70 16.85
C ARG A 106 1.18 -6.14 17.25
N ARG A 107 1.90 -6.90 16.43
CA ARG A 107 3.35 -7.14 16.56
C ARG A 107 3.89 -7.53 15.21
N ASP A 108 4.06 -6.60 14.29
CA ASP A 108 5.03 -6.85 13.22
C ASP A 108 5.67 -5.55 12.75
N PRO A 109 7.02 -5.50 12.75
CA PRO A 109 7.76 -4.45 12.09
C PRO A 109 7.65 -4.69 10.59
N LEU A 110 6.54 -4.27 9.97
CA LEU A 110 6.60 -3.81 8.58
C LEU A 110 7.56 -2.62 8.58
N ARG A 111 8.85 -2.95 8.51
CA ARG A 111 9.96 -2.04 8.30
C ARG A 111 10.08 -1.90 6.81
N VAL A 112 9.44 -0.87 6.26
CA VAL A 112 10.10 -0.13 5.17
C VAL A 112 11.31 0.53 5.83
N ARG A 113 12.38 -0.23 6.05
CA ARG A 113 13.61 0.29 6.70
C ARG A 113 14.38 1.18 5.73
N ILE A 114 14.09 1.05 4.44
CA ILE A 114 14.77 1.71 3.33
C ILE A 114 13.70 1.88 2.24
N ARG A 115 13.67 3.05 1.57
CA ARG A 115 12.67 3.60 0.63
C ARG A 115 12.10 2.68 -0.48
N LYS A 116 12.59 1.45 -0.59
CA LYS A 116 12.41 0.56 -1.75
C LYS A 116 11.96 -0.85 -1.38
N LEU A 117 11.82 -1.15 -0.08
CA LEU A 117 11.55 -2.49 0.43
C LEU A 117 10.06 -2.75 0.53
N TRP A 118 9.57 -3.81 -0.11
CA TRP A 118 8.18 -4.24 -0.07
C TRP A 118 8.10 -5.77 0.06
N THR A 119 6.98 -6.27 0.61
CA THR A 119 6.85 -7.67 1.04
C THR A 119 5.41 -8.06 1.35
N VAL A 120 5.15 -9.37 1.45
CA VAL A 120 3.89 -10.01 1.86
C VAL A 120 4.11 -10.76 3.17
N TRP A 121 3.08 -10.86 4.02
CA TRP A 121 3.13 -11.62 5.28
C TRP A 121 2.28 -12.89 5.22
N ARG A 122 2.86 -14.03 5.59
CA ARG A 122 2.20 -15.34 5.57
C ARG A 122 0.99 -15.42 6.49
N ARG A 123 0.96 -14.63 7.58
CA ARG A 123 -0.19 -14.57 8.52
C ARG A 123 -1.49 -14.01 7.89
N GLN A 124 -1.45 -13.54 6.64
CA GLN A 124 -2.65 -13.17 5.87
C GLN A 124 -3.33 -14.37 5.18
N ASN A 125 -2.81 -15.59 5.31
CA ASN A 125 -3.42 -16.82 4.75
C ASN A 125 -4.65 -17.33 5.53
N LEU A 126 -5.12 -16.59 6.54
CA LEU A 126 -6.45 -16.83 7.10
C LEU A 126 -7.49 -16.09 6.25
N LEU A 127 -8.14 -16.85 5.36
CA LEU A 127 -9.39 -16.54 4.66
C LEU A 127 -9.26 -15.71 3.36
N GLY A 128 -8.68 -16.30 2.31
CA GLY A 128 -8.97 -15.90 0.92
C GLY A 128 -8.23 -14.68 0.39
N PHE A 129 -7.17 -14.22 1.06
CA PHE A 129 -6.21 -13.32 0.42
C PHE A 129 -5.07 -14.17 -0.12
N GLU A 130 -5.07 -14.36 -1.43
CA GLU A 130 -3.93 -14.86 -2.18
C GLU A 130 -3.23 -13.64 -2.80
N PRO A 131 -2.53 -12.78 -2.04
CA PRO A 131 -1.98 -11.56 -2.60
C PRO A 131 -0.80 -11.91 -3.50
N LEU A 132 -0.97 -11.67 -4.79
CA LEU A 132 0.15 -11.37 -5.66
C LEU A 132 0.48 -9.88 -5.48
N LEU A 133 1.71 -9.58 -5.10
CA LEU A 133 2.24 -8.23 -5.10
C LEU A 133 3.31 -8.14 -6.18
N SER A 134 3.13 -7.24 -7.13
CA SER A 134 4.07 -7.01 -8.23
C SER A 134 4.46 -5.54 -8.35
N SER A 135 5.70 -5.28 -8.74
CA SER A 135 6.20 -3.96 -9.09
C SER A 135 6.22 -3.79 -10.62
N SER A 136 6.08 -2.56 -11.09
CA SER A 136 6.22 -2.20 -12.51
C SER A 136 7.61 -2.49 -13.11
N ASP A 137 8.60 -2.85 -12.30
CA ASP A 137 9.92 -3.31 -12.77
C ASP A 137 9.98 -4.83 -13.08
N GLY A 138 8.86 -5.53 -12.91
CA GLY A 138 8.77 -6.98 -13.15
C GLY A 138 9.04 -7.84 -11.93
N THR A 139 9.45 -7.27 -10.80
CA THR A 139 9.64 -8.01 -9.54
C THR A 139 8.29 -8.35 -8.91
N SER A 140 8.12 -9.57 -8.42
CA SER A 140 6.89 -10.05 -7.76
C SER A 140 7.18 -10.88 -6.51
N VAL A 141 6.25 -10.88 -5.56
CA VAL A 141 6.11 -11.95 -4.57
C VAL A 141 4.68 -12.47 -4.54
N THR A 142 4.54 -13.79 -4.35
CA THR A 142 3.23 -14.47 -4.36
C THR A 142 3.15 -15.51 -3.26
N CYS A 143 2.11 -15.43 -2.44
CA CYS A 143 1.81 -16.40 -1.41
C CYS A 143 0.32 -16.74 -1.49
N THR A 144 0.00 -17.99 -1.80
CA THR A 144 -1.38 -18.50 -1.89
C THR A 144 -1.65 -19.53 -0.80
N GLN A 145 -2.90 -19.99 -0.71
CA GLN A 145 -3.25 -21.07 0.22
C GLN A 145 -2.60 -22.41 -0.17
N SER A 146 -2.40 -22.63 -1.46
CA SER A 146 -1.85 -23.86 -2.02
C SER A 146 -0.32 -23.87 -2.07
N SER A 147 0.33 -22.71 -2.19
CA SER A 147 1.78 -22.59 -2.24
C SER A 147 2.25 -21.24 -1.68
N CYS A 148 3.12 -21.29 -0.68
CA CYS A 148 3.77 -20.10 -0.14
C CYS A 148 5.20 -20.44 0.26
N PRO A 149 6.16 -20.37 -0.68
CA PRO A 149 7.57 -20.56 -0.39
C PRO A 149 8.09 -19.55 0.66
N ASP A 150 9.15 -19.92 1.36
CA ASP A 150 9.73 -19.09 2.44
C ASP A 150 10.31 -17.76 1.91
N ASP A 151 10.71 -17.70 0.64
CA ASP A 151 11.21 -16.47 0.01
C ASP A 151 10.10 -15.58 -0.56
N GLN A 152 8.83 -15.91 -0.37
CA GLN A 152 7.69 -15.18 -0.97
C GLN A 152 6.83 -14.44 0.06
N ALA A 153 6.90 -14.81 1.33
CA ALA A 153 6.23 -14.07 2.39
C ALA A 153 6.91 -14.27 3.74
N TYR A 154 6.89 -13.22 4.56
CA TYR A 154 7.39 -13.27 5.93
C TYR A 154 6.58 -14.26 6.78
N SER A 155 7.29 -15.19 7.42
CA SER A 155 6.72 -16.06 8.45
C SER A 155 6.98 -15.55 9.87
N TYR A 156 8.02 -14.74 10.07
CA TYR A 156 8.42 -14.10 11.33
C TYR A 156 9.22 -12.82 11.09
N ALA A 157 9.42 -11.99 12.13
CA ALA A 157 9.92 -10.61 12.01
C ALA A 157 11.32 -10.40 11.41
N THR A 158 12.10 -11.45 11.24
CA THR A 158 13.46 -11.41 10.69
C THR A 158 13.62 -12.29 9.45
N ASP A 159 12.50 -12.66 8.84
CA ASP A 159 12.45 -13.43 7.60
C ASP A 159 12.61 -12.52 6.38
N TYR A 160 13.83 -12.02 6.17
CA TYR A 160 14.14 -11.06 5.10
C TYR A 160 14.16 -11.68 3.69
N ALA A 161 13.87 -12.98 3.54
CA ALA A 161 13.94 -13.68 2.25
C ALA A 161 12.90 -13.19 1.24
N ALA A 162 11.75 -12.70 1.73
CA ALA A 162 10.68 -12.13 0.91
C ALA A 162 10.84 -10.64 0.59
N ASP A 163 11.92 -10.01 1.06
CA ASP A 163 12.19 -8.62 0.75
C ASP A 163 12.50 -8.43 -0.73
N ARG A 164 11.84 -7.46 -1.35
CA ARG A 164 12.15 -6.99 -2.70
C ARG A 164 12.53 -5.53 -2.68
N ASN A 165 13.40 -5.14 -3.60
CA ASN A 165 13.92 -3.78 -3.70
C ASN A 165 13.74 -3.26 -5.13
N SER A 166 13.02 -2.16 -5.26
CA SER A 166 12.61 -1.58 -6.55
C SER A 166 13.10 -0.13 -6.69
N ALA A 167 13.12 0.44 -7.90
CA ALA A 167 13.42 1.87 -8.07
C ALA A 167 12.38 2.77 -7.37
N LEU A 168 12.63 4.08 -7.29
CA LEU A 168 11.62 5.04 -6.83
C LEU A 168 10.59 5.29 -7.94
N GLY A 169 9.38 5.75 -7.59
CA GLY A 169 8.33 6.07 -8.56
C GLY A 169 7.63 4.84 -9.17
N GLN A 170 7.83 3.66 -8.60
CA GLN A 170 7.26 2.42 -9.13
C GLN A 170 5.76 2.31 -8.83
N THR A 171 5.09 1.46 -9.59
CA THR A 171 3.71 1.05 -9.29
C THR A 171 3.73 -0.34 -8.67
N TYR A 172 3.22 -0.46 -7.45
CA TYR A 172 3.03 -1.70 -6.73
C TYR A 172 1.57 -2.14 -6.85
N THR A 173 1.34 -3.30 -7.45
CA THR A 173 0.00 -3.83 -7.70
C THR A 173 -0.27 -5.00 -6.77
N HIS A 174 -1.27 -4.83 -5.90
CA HIS A 174 -1.87 -5.89 -5.11
C HIS A 174 -3.02 -6.50 -5.92
N THR A 175 -2.85 -7.76 -6.32
CA THR A 175 -3.90 -8.54 -6.98
C THR A 175 -4.52 -9.50 -6.00
N PHE A 176 -5.83 -9.40 -5.80
CA PHE A 176 -6.61 -10.33 -5.00
C PHE A 176 -7.19 -11.42 -5.89
N CYS A 177 -7.09 -12.69 -5.48
CA CYS A 177 -7.47 -13.87 -6.25
C CYS A 177 -6.78 -13.92 -7.64
N PRO A 178 -5.43 -13.88 -7.69
CA PRO A 178 -4.64 -13.86 -8.92
C PRO A 178 -4.80 -15.12 -9.77
#